data_AF-A0A7C1VPA2-F1
#
_entry.id   AF-A0A7C1VPA2-F1
#
_cell.length_a   1.000
_cell.length_b   1.000
_cell.length_c   1.000
_cell.angle_alpha   90.00
_cell.angle_beta   90.00
_cell.angle_gamma   90.00
#
_symmetry.space_group_name_H-M   'P 1'
#
loop_
_entity.id
_entity.type
_entity.pdbx_description
1 polymer ?
#
loop_
_entity_poly.entity_id
_entity_poly.type
_entity_poly.pdbx_seq_one_letter_code
_entity_poly.pdbx_strand_id
1 'polypeptide(L)'
;MTDQSLRNISKIEEDDTLSEEERDMSLLIQYQQWLNNTERSTPEGEWRKSASEDYRFYAGKQDTQEVLNELMSQKRPNSIFNEIKPKVDTLIGLAAQLRINPAVLPTEDSDAQLAEILGTAFKFYRREMKAEDLELE
;
A
#
# COMPACT_ATOMS: atom_id res chain seq x y z
N MET A 1 9.36 -12.64 -13.85
CA MET A 1 9.10 -12.30 -15.28
C MET A 1 8.80 -10.81 -15.46
N THR A 2 9.45 -9.92 -14.71
CA THR A 2 9.14 -8.47 -14.65
C THR A 2 10.19 -7.59 -15.34
N ASP A 3 11.36 -8.15 -15.67
CA ASP A 3 12.50 -7.36 -16.15
C ASP A 3 12.50 -7.10 -17.68
N GLN A 4 11.70 -7.85 -18.44
CA GLN A 4 11.62 -7.70 -19.90
C GLN A 4 10.61 -6.63 -20.35
N SER A 5 9.57 -6.32 -19.57
CA SER A 5 8.63 -5.25 -19.93
C SER A 5 9.21 -3.86 -19.68
N LEU A 6 10.00 -3.69 -18.61
CA LEU A 6 10.67 -2.42 -18.29
C LEU A 6 11.74 -2.05 -19.34
N ARG A 7 12.45 -3.04 -19.89
CA ARG A 7 13.44 -2.82 -20.98
C ARG A 7 12.82 -2.42 -22.33
N ASN A 8 11.54 -2.70 -22.55
CA ASN A 8 10.83 -2.25 -23.75
C ASN A 8 10.27 -0.83 -23.61
N ILE A 9 10.12 -0.31 -22.38
CA ILE A 9 9.60 1.03 -22.12
C ILE A 9 10.68 2.09 -22.39
N SER A 10 11.93 1.83 -22.01
CA SER A 10 13.05 2.74 -22.28
C SER A 10 13.42 2.86 -23.77
N LYS A 11 12.88 2.00 -24.64
CA LYS A 11 13.12 2.07 -26.09
C LYS A 11 12.14 2.98 -26.84
N ILE A 12 11.01 3.34 -26.23
CA ILE A 12 9.99 4.18 -26.88
C ILE A 12 10.32 5.67 -26.72
N GLU A 13 11.08 6.04 -25.69
CA GLU A 13 11.48 7.44 -25.44
C GLU A 13 12.61 7.95 -26.37
N GLU A 14 13.32 7.09 -27.10
CA GLU A 14 14.49 7.47 -27.92
C GLU A 14 14.25 7.53 -29.44
N ASP A 15 13.08 7.17 -29.95
CA ASP A 15 12.80 7.24 -31.40
C ASP A 15 12.12 8.57 -31.78
N ASP A 16 12.96 9.59 -32.00
CA ASP A 16 12.58 10.95 -32.38
C ASP A 16 12.02 11.08 -33.82
N THR A 17 11.70 9.94 -34.46
CA THR A 17 11.35 9.82 -35.89
C THR A 17 9.88 9.45 -36.14
N LEU A 18 9.08 9.23 -35.08
CA LEU A 18 7.66 8.88 -35.17
C LEU A 18 6.76 10.12 -35.28
N SER A 19 5.72 10.04 -36.12
CA SER A 19 4.68 11.07 -36.23
C SER A 19 3.95 11.24 -34.88
N GLU A 20 3.44 12.44 -34.59
CA GLU A 20 2.66 12.71 -33.34
C GLU A 20 1.51 11.71 -33.16
N GLU A 21 0.83 11.35 -34.25
CA GLU A 21 -0.27 10.36 -34.24
C GLU A 21 0.20 8.95 -33.87
N GLU A 22 1.41 8.56 -34.27
CA GLU A 22 1.98 7.23 -33.98
C GLU A 22 2.43 7.14 -32.52
N ARG A 23 2.94 8.25 -31.96
CA ARG A 23 3.30 8.37 -30.55
C ARG A 23 2.07 8.24 -29.66
N ASP A 24 0.99 8.97 -29.97
CA ASP A 24 -0.27 8.90 -29.22
C ASP A 24 -0.89 7.49 -29.25
N MET A 25 -0.84 6.82 -30.41
CA MET A 25 -1.30 5.44 -30.54
C MET A 25 -0.45 4.45 -29.73
N SER A 26 0.88 4.64 -29.70
CA SER A 26 1.78 3.81 -28.90
C SER A 26 1.53 3.97 -27.39
N LEU A 27 1.31 5.21 -26.94
CA LEU A 27 1.02 5.56 -25.56
C LEU A 27 -0.33 5.00 -25.12
N LEU A 28 -1.34 5.07 -25.98
CA LEU A 28 -2.66 4.49 -25.72
C LEU A 28 -2.57 2.97 -25.52
N ILE A 29 -1.81 2.27 -26.37
CA ILE A 29 -1.57 0.84 -26.23
C ILE A 29 -0.86 0.54 -24.90
N GLN A 30 0.14 1.33 -24.52
CA GLN A 30 0.83 1.19 -23.24
C GLN A 30 -0.11 1.37 -22.05
N TYR A 31 -0.93 2.42 -22.04
CA TYR A 31 -1.91 2.64 -20.98
C TYR A 31 -2.94 1.53 -20.90
N GLN A 32 -3.41 1.02 -22.04
CA GLN A 32 -4.32 -0.12 -22.08
C GLN A 32 -3.66 -1.38 -21.50
N GLN A 33 -2.37 -1.61 -21.79
CA GLN A 33 -1.61 -2.71 -21.21
C GLN A 33 -1.46 -2.57 -19.69
N TRP A 34 -1.12 -1.37 -19.20
CA TRP A 34 -1.00 -1.10 -17.77
C TRP A 34 -2.32 -1.31 -17.05
N LEU A 35 -3.43 -0.78 -17.58
CA LEU A 35 -4.76 -0.97 -17.02
C LEU A 35 -5.14 -2.45 -16.99
N ASN A 36 -4.87 -3.18 -18.06
CA ASN A 36 -5.20 -4.60 -18.12
C ASN A 36 -4.35 -5.43 -17.14
N ASN A 37 -3.08 -5.03 -16.95
CA ASN A 37 -2.19 -5.66 -15.99
C ASN A 37 -2.61 -5.39 -14.54
N THR A 38 -3.10 -4.19 -14.22
CA THR A 38 -3.63 -3.89 -12.88
C THR A 38 -4.94 -4.64 -12.64
N GLU A 39 -5.92 -4.51 -13.53
CA GLU A 39 -7.24 -5.16 -13.37
C GLU A 39 -7.17 -6.69 -13.25
N ARG A 40 -6.19 -7.33 -13.93
CA ARG A 40 -5.98 -8.78 -13.87
C ARG A 40 -4.98 -9.22 -12.82
N SER A 41 -4.37 -8.29 -12.10
CA SER A 41 -3.41 -8.58 -11.05
C SER A 41 -4.11 -9.38 -9.95
N THR A 42 -3.76 -10.67 -9.80
CA THR A 42 -4.35 -11.52 -8.76
C THR A 42 -4.13 -10.96 -7.35
N PRO A 43 -2.96 -10.38 -7.00
CA PRO A 43 -2.77 -9.74 -5.70
C PRO A 43 -3.73 -8.58 -5.45
N GLU A 44 -4.09 -7.80 -6.48
CA GLU A 44 -5.02 -6.68 -6.31
C GLU A 44 -6.44 -7.18 -6.02
N GLY A 45 -6.90 -8.20 -6.76
CA GLY A 45 -8.20 -8.81 -6.54
C GLY A 45 -8.33 -9.45 -5.16
N GLU A 46 -7.28 -10.12 -4.68
CA GLU A 46 -7.23 -10.70 -3.33
C GLU A 46 -7.18 -9.61 -2.26
N TRP A 47 -6.34 -8.60 -2.43
CA TRP A 47 -6.23 -7.48 -1.49
C TRP A 47 -7.57 -6.75 -1.32
N ARG A 48 -8.29 -6.44 -2.40
CA ARG A 48 -9.60 -5.77 -2.31
C ARG A 48 -10.61 -6.57 -1.50
N LYS A 49 -10.59 -7.91 -1.63
CA LYS A 49 -11.48 -8.80 -0.88
C LYS A 49 -11.12 -8.79 0.61
N SER A 50 -9.86 -9.04 0.93
CA SER A 50 -9.38 -9.05 2.32
C SER A 50 -9.54 -7.70 3.00
N ALA A 51 -9.17 -6.60 2.34
CA ALA A 51 -9.32 -5.26 2.89
C ALA A 51 -10.79 -4.94 3.19
N SER A 52 -11.71 -5.27 2.28
CA SER A 52 -13.15 -5.07 2.50
C SER A 52 -13.67 -5.86 3.71
N GLU A 53 -13.18 -7.09 3.89
CA GLU A 53 -13.48 -7.91 5.06
C GLU A 53 -12.93 -7.28 6.34
N ASP A 54 -11.65 -6.89 6.37
CA ASP A 54 -11.00 -6.28 7.53
C ASP A 54 -11.73 -5.01 8.01
N TYR A 55 -12.10 -4.13 7.07
CA TYR A 55 -12.88 -2.93 7.37
C TYR A 55 -14.23 -3.26 8.00
N ARG A 56 -14.91 -4.29 7.50
CA ARG A 56 -16.19 -4.74 8.05
C ARG A 56 -16.03 -5.31 9.44
N PHE A 57 -14.96 -6.08 9.68
CA PHE A 57 -14.68 -6.68 10.98
C PHE A 57 -14.40 -5.60 12.03
N TYR A 58 -13.60 -4.60 11.68
CA TYR A 58 -13.35 -3.45 12.55
C TYR A 58 -14.62 -2.64 12.82
N ALA A 59 -15.45 -2.39 11.80
CA ALA A 59 -16.72 -1.68 11.94
C ALA A 59 -17.84 -2.48 12.64
N GLY A 60 -17.59 -3.74 13.00
CA GLY A 60 -18.57 -4.62 13.65
C GLY A 60 -19.64 -5.19 12.71
N LYS A 61 -19.42 -5.19 11.40
CA LYS A 61 -20.28 -5.79 10.35
C LYS A 61 -19.73 -7.15 9.87
N GLN A 62 -19.42 -8.02 10.83
CA GLN A 62 -18.72 -9.29 10.62
C GLN A 62 -19.56 -10.31 9.84
N ASP A 63 -20.87 -10.35 10.07
CA ASP A 63 -21.74 -11.34 9.42
C ASP A 63 -21.91 -11.12 7.93
N THR A 64 -22.03 -12.22 7.19
CA THR A 64 -22.41 -12.20 5.78
C THR A 64 -23.89 -11.89 5.62
N GLN A 65 -24.28 -11.40 4.44
CA GLN A 65 -25.69 -11.08 4.17
C GLN A 65 -26.61 -12.32 4.28
N GLU A 66 -26.07 -13.50 3.98
CA GLU A 66 -26.76 -14.78 4.10
C GLU A 66 -27.15 -15.07 5.55
N VAL A 67 -26.20 -14.92 6.48
CA VAL A 67 -26.44 -15.10 7.92
C VAL A 67 -27.45 -14.07 8.43
N LEU A 68 -27.35 -12.81 8.00
CA LEU A 68 -28.31 -11.77 8.36
C LEU A 68 -29.74 -12.13 7.92
N ASN A 69 -29.89 -12.64 6.70
CA ASN A 69 -31.19 -13.05 6.16
C ASN A 69 -31.77 -14.24 6.95
N GLU A 70 -30.92 -15.19 7.32
CA GLU A 70 -31.35 -16.34 8.10
C GLU A 70 -31.78 -15.93 9.53
N LEU A 71 -31.02 -15.08 10.21
CA LEU A 71 -31.38 -14.55 11.53
C LEU A 71 -32.70 -13.78 11.50
N MET A 72 -32.92 -12.97 10.45
CA MET A 72 -34.21 -12.30 10.23
C MET A 72 -35.35 -13.30 10.04
N SER A 73 -35.13 -14.38 9.28
CA SER A 73 -36.15 -15.43 9.08
C SER A 73 -36.52 -16.14 10.40
N GLN A 74 -35.54 -16.34 11.27
CA GLN A 74 -35.69 -16.94 12.59
C GLN A 74 -36.22 -15.95 13.64
N LYS A 75 -36.49 -14.69 13.25
CA LYS A 75 -36.89 -13.58 14.14
C LYS A 75 -35.90 -13.36 15.29
N ARG A 76 -34.62 -13.63 15.05
CA ARG A 76 -33.54 -13.40 16.02
C ARG A 76 -32.87 -12.06 15.72
N PRO A 77 -32.64 -11.20 16.73
CA PRO A 77 -31.87 -9.98 16.53
C PRO A 77 -30.42 -10.34 16.19
N ASN A 78 -29.79 -9.58 15.30
CA ASN A 78 -28.36 -9.74 15.06
C ASN A 78 -27.56 -9.02 16.16
N SER A 79 -27.08 -9.77 17.16
CA SER A 79 -26.18 -9.26 18.19
C SER A 79 -24.75 -9.67 17.89
N ILE A 80 -23.90 -8.69 17.57
CA ILE A 80 -22.46 -8.91 17.33
C ILE A 80 -21.68 -8.40 18.54
N PHE A 81 -20.85 -9.27 19.12
CA PHE A 81 -19.88 -8.89 20.15
C PHE A 81 -18.52 -8.64 19.50
N ASN A 82 -18.20 -7.37 19.22
CA ASN A 82 -16.96 -7.01 18.54
C ASN A 82 -15.77 -6.93 19.52
N GLU A 83 -15.02 -8.02 19.65
CA GLU A 83 -13.76 -8.04 20.40
C GLU A 83 -12.55 -7.53 19.60
N ILE A 84 -12.68 -7.36 18.28
CA ILE A 84 -11.56 -7.05 17.39
C ILE A 84 -11.20 -5.58 17.51
N LYS A 85 -12.19 -4.69 17.43
CA LYS A 85 -11.99 -3.25 17.55
C LYS A 85 -11.17 -2.84 18.78
N PRO A 86 -11.52 -3.23 20.01
CA PRO A 86 -10.74 -2.83 21.18
C PRO A 86 -9.31 -3.39 21.15
N LYS A 87 -9.09 -4.60 20.63
CA LYS A 87 -7.73 -5.16 20.50
C LYS A 87 -6.89 -4.37 19.50
N VAL A 88 -7.46 -4.05 18.33
CA VAL A 88 -6.79 -3.22 17.32
C VAL A 88 -6.46 -1.83 17.87
N ASP A 89 -7.42 -1.19 18.53
CA ASP A 89 -7.23 0.14 19.13
C ASP A 89 -6.11 0.12 20.19
N THR A 90 -6.00 -0.95 20.99
CA THR A 90 -4.89 -1.11 21.95
C THR A 90 -3.53 -1.28 21.28
N LEU A 91 -3.46 -2.02 20.17
CA LEU A 91 -2.23 -2.21 19.42
C LEU A 91 -1.77 -0.92 18.76
N ILE A 92 -2.69 -0.14 18.18
CA ILE A 92 -2.41 1.19 17.63
C ILE A 92 -1.88 2.10 18.73
N GLY A 93 -2.52 2.11 19.91
CA GLY A 93 -2.05 2.88 21.06
C GLY A 93 -0.64 2.50 21.52
N LEU A 94 -0.31 1.21 21.52
CA LEU A 94 1.02 0.72 21.85
C LEU A 94 2.05 1.07 20.76
N ALA A 95 1.69 0.91 19.49
CA ALA A 95 2.55 1.26 18.36
C ALA A 95 2.88 2.76 18.33
N ALA A 96 1.88 3.63 18.59
CA ALA A 96 2.09 5.07 18.68
C ALA A 96 3.05 5.49 19.81
N GLN A 97 3.13 4.69 20.89
CA GLN A 97 4.11 4.90 21.96
C GLN A 97 5.51 4.43 21.54
N LEU A 98 5.59 3.36 20.76
CA LEU A 98 6.83 2.80 20.22
C LEU A 98 7.23 3.53 18.94
N ARG A 99 7.73 4.77 19.07
CA ARG A 99 8.30 5.50 17.92
C ARG A 99 9.57 4.81 17.43
N ILE A 100 9.47 4.09 16.32
CA ILE A 100 10.61 3.46 15.65
C ILE A 100 11.21 4.48 14.67
N ASN A 101 12.39 5.00 14.99
CA ASN A 101 13.11 5.91 14.11
C ASN A 101 14.22 5.16 13.37
N PRO A 102 14.17 5.08 12.03
CA PRO A 102 15.27 4.51 11.26
C PRO A 102 16.55 5.34 11.47
N ALA A 103 17.65 4.65 11.77
CA ALA A 103 18.96 5.25 12.00
C ALA A 103 20.00 4.65 11.06
N VAL A 104 20.88 5.49 10.53
CA VAL A 104 22.05 5.06 9.77
C VAL A 104 23.15 4.73 10.76
N LEU A 105 23.59 3.47 10.78
CA LEU A 105 24.64 2.98 11.66
C LEU A 105 25.89 2.66 10.84
N PRO A 106 27.09 3.04 11.31
CA PRO A 106 28.33 2.64 10.65
C PRO A 106 28.61 1.15 10.87
N THR A 107 29.17 0.49 9.86
CA THR A 107 29.61 -0.91 9.96
C THR A 107 31.03 -1.02 10.53
N GLU A 108 31.90 -0.09 10.15
CA GLU A 108 33.29 0.04 10.63
C GLU A 108 33.53 1.42 11.27
N ASP A 109 34.53 1.53 12.15
CA ASP A 109 34.84 2.79 12.86
C ASP A 109 35.25 3.93 11.90
N SER A 110 35.84 3.60 10.74
CA SER A 110 36.21 4.57 9.71
C SER A 110 35.00 5.25 9.07
N ASP A 111 33.83 4.62 9.10
CA ASP A 111 32.62 5.09 8.43
C ASP A 111 31.76 5.98 9.32
N ALA A 112 32.15 6.19 10.58
CA ALA A 112 31.37 6.93 11.56
C ALA A 112 30.99 8.34 11.06
N GLN A 113 31.94 9.06 10.43
CA GLN A 113 31.69 10.40 9.91
C GLN A 113 30.72 10.38 8.71
N LEU A 114 30.82 9.38 7.84
CA LEU A 114 29.93 9.25 6.69
C LEU A 114 28.50 8.90 7.13
N ALA A 115 28.36 7.99 8.10
CA ALA A 115 27.08 7.61 8.67
C ALA A 115 26.37 8.80 9.34
N GLU A 116 27.11 9.69 10.01
CA GLU A 116 26.55 10.91 10.61
C GLU A 116 25.99 11.89 9.56
N ILE A 117 26.75 12.12 8.48
CA ILE A 117 26.33 13.00 7.38
C ILE A 117 25.07 12.42 6.69
N LEU A 118 25.10 11.13 6.35
CA LEU A 118 23.96 10.46 5.72
C LEU A 118 22.75 10.42 6.64
N GLY A 119 22.94 10.16 7.93
CA GLY A 119 21.87 10.20 8.93
C GLY A 119 21.23 11.58 9.04
N THR A 120 22.02 12.65 8.93
CA THR A 120 21.51 14.03 8.95
C THR A 120 20.72 14.36 7.69
N ALA A 121 21.25 14.01 6.52
CA ALA A 121 20.55 14.19 5.25
C ALA A 121 19.23 13.40 5.23
N PHE A 122 19.25 12.15 5.69
CA PHE A 122 18.08 11.30 5.80
C PHE A 122 17.00 11.90 6.71
N LYS A 123 17.38 12.38 7.90
CA LYS A 123 16.46 13.09 8.81
C LYS A 123 15.85 14.34 8.17
N PHE A 124 16.63 15.11 7.41
CA PHE A 124 16.14 16.30 6.72
C PHE A 124 15.02 15.95 5.71
N TYR A 125 15.26 14.97 4.83
CA TYR A 125 14.26 14.54 3.85
C TYR A 125 13.02 13.94 4.51
N ARG A 126 13.19 13.13 5.55
CA ARG A 126 12.07 12.53 6.30
C ARG A 126 11.15 13.60 6.88
N ARG A 127 11.72 14.67 7.42
CA ARG A 127 10.97 15.82 7.95
C ARG A 127 10.25 16.59 6.84
N GLU A 128 10.93 16.85 5.72
CA GLU A 128 10.34 17.60 4.60
C GLU A 128 9.16 16.86 3.95
N MET A 129 9.30 15.54 3.80
CA MET A 129 8.24 14.67 3.28
C MET A 129 7.11 14.41 4.27
N LYS A 130 7.22 14.91 5.52
CA LYS A 130 6.31 14.61 6.64
C LYS A 130 6.08 13.10 6.82
N ALA A 131 7.12 12.31 6.57
CA ALA A 131 7.02 10.85 6.61
C ALA A 131 6.66 10.34 8.01
N GLU A 132 7.02 11.08 9.07
CA GLU A 132 6.66 10.73 10.44
C GLU A 132 5.15 10.76 10.71
N ASP A 133 4.41 11.67 10.07
CA ASP A 133 2.96 11.76 10.21
C ASP A 133 2.28 10.63 9.40
N LEU A 134 2.78 10.36 8.20
CA LEU A 134 2.29 9.31 7.30
C LEU A 134 2.52 7.88 7.81
N GLU A 135 3.56 7.65 8.61
CA GLU A 135 3.84 6.33 9.20
C GLU A 135 2.93 6.00 10.40
N LEU A 136 2.25 7.00 10.96
CA LEU A 136 1.37 6.86 12.12
C LEU A 136 -0.13 6.92 11.77
N GLU A 137 -0.49 7.42 10.58
CA GLU A 137 -1.84 7.34 9.99
C GLU A 137 -2.14 5.96 9.39
#